data_AF-A0A1F8H3U8-F1
#
_entry.id   AF-A0A1F8H3U8-F1
#
_cell.length_a   1.000
_cell.length_b   1.000
_cell.length_c   1.000
_cell.angle_alpha   90.00
_cell.angle_beta   90.00
_cell.angle_gamma   90.00
#
_symmetry.space_group_name_H-M   'P 1'
#
loop_
_entity.id
_entity.type
_entity.pdbx_description
1 polymer ?
#
loop_
_entity_poly.entity_id
_entity_poly.type
_entity_poly.pdbx_seq_one_letter_code
_entity_poly.pdbx_strand_id
1 'polypeptide(L)'
;MGSFDVTPPASPKLKRTVEADGQIILEWVNPNDSDFVRVVVVQKEGIASTQLSDGSAIVETDQTSHIAANLTNGKIYYFALYALDLSRNVSLPLIFKATPKQDVLSFPEKVSPVEIAKSTTYVPSLATAVSAGQGRLFPSGTLVRNLFDKDVYLIEKNYKRLVADYRTLLKLTNNHPDRVIVAPLTDILISYPASASISEKDALSFKLSSILLKSKDRPQIYLVDPESKTKKPIPDLAIFYSYGFSFKQVTETTMEDLDKYSSSSALPFLSLPNGSLFKSFSDPKVYILHNGQKRWIKTYQIFQAYKLDFAKVADLPKEVVEAYASGMEVQTVDEKLPAYSNGSLLRSQDDYKIYLFEENRLRWITTLAVFKARGHSFEKVVVVSPEELKGYGKGEDISR
;
A
#
# COMPACT_ATOMS: atom_id res chain seq x y z
N MET A 1 -4.95 -34.67 0.67
CA MET A 1 -6.08 -33.74 0.47
C MET A 1 -6.07 -32.81 1.67
N GLY A 2 -5.84 -31.51 1.47
CA GLY A 2 -5.81 -30.55 2.56
C GLY A 2 -7.22 -30.24 3.03
N SER A 3 -7.42 -30.21 4.35
CA SER A 3 -8.68 -29.79 4.99
C SER A 3 -9.10 -28.43 4.44
N PHE A 4 -10.35 -28.31 3.98
CA PHE A 4 -10.96 -27.00 3.77
C PHE A 4 -11.03 -26.29 5.13
N ASP A 5 -10.66 -25.02 5.15
CA ASP A 5 -10.87 -24.18 6.32
C ASP A 5 -12.36 -23.84 6.43
N VAL A 6 -12.95 -24.35 7.49
CA VAL A 6 -14.37 -24.19 7.83
C VAL A 6 -14.54 -23.44 9.16
N THR A 7 -13.47 -22.87 9.70
CA THR A 7 -13.48 -22.25 11.04
C THR A 7 -13.69 -20.75 10.89
N PRO A 8 -14.82 -20.21 11.36
CA PRO A 8 -15.04 -18.77 11.27
C PRO A 8 -14.14 -17.99 12.23
N PRO A 9 -13.84 -16.71 11.91
CA PRO A 9 -13.19 -15.82 12.85
C PRO A 9 -14.11 -15.57 14.06
N ALA A 10 -13.53 -15.07 15.16
CA ALA A 10 -14.32 -14.68 16.32
C ALA A 10 -15.29 -13.53 15.98
N SER A 11 -16.31 -13.35 16.82
CA SER A 11 -17.26 -12.25 16.64
C SER A 11 -16.60 -10.89 16.91
N PRO A 12 -16.90 -9.83 16.13
CA PRO A 12 -16.53 -8.46 16.48
C PRO A 12 -17.02 -8.07 17.87
N LYS A 13 -16.36 -7.11 18.53
CA LYS A 13 -16.82 -6.60 19.84
C LYS A 13 -17.27 -5.16 19.74
N LEU A 14 -18.41 -4.82 20.36
CA LEU A 14 -18.89 -3.44 20.35
C LEU A 14 -17.95 -2.57 21.17
N LYS A 15 -17.48 -1.48 20.57
CA LYS A 15 -16.68 -0.48 21.27
C LYS A 15 -17.56 0.64 21.78
N ARG A 16 -18.38 1.22 20.90
CA ARG A 16 -19.47 2.15 21.26
C ARG A 16 -20.41 2.36 20.07
N THR A 17 -21.59 2.87 20.36
CA THR A 17 -22.50 3.48 19.38
C THR A 17 -22.78 4.91 19.73
N VAL A 18 -23.02 5.75 18.72
CA VAL A 18 -23.39 7.15 18.91
C VAL A 18 -24.56 7.51 18.01
N GLU A 19 -25.65 8.00 18.61
CA GLU A 19 -26.92 8.30 17.93
C GLU A 19 -27.00 9.80 17.59
N ALA A 20 -27.23 10.13 16.33
CA ALA A 20 -27.29 11.50 15.81
C ALA A 20 -28.52 11.73 14.91
N ASP A 21 -28.70 12.96 14.43
CA ASP A 21 -29.82 13.32 13.55
C ASP A 21 -29.74 12.54 12.22
N GLY A 22 -30.68 11.61 12.04
CA GLY A 22 -30.77 10.73 10.87
C GLY A 22 -29.59 9.78 10.68
N GLN A 23 -28.72 9.59 11.69
CA GLN A 23 -27.50 8.79 11.58
C GLN A 23 -27.13 8.07 12.88
N ILE A 24 -26.35 6.98 12.75
CA ILE A 24 -25.75 6.25 13.87
C ILE A 24 -24.29 5.93 13.53
N ILE A 25 -23.37 6.33 14.41
CA ILE A 25 -21.96 5.95 14.34
C ILE A 25 -21.78 4.63 15.10
N LEU A 26 -21.16 3.67 14.42
CA LEU A 26 -20.84 2.35 14.93
C LEU A 26 -19.32 2.29 15.09
N GLU A 27 -18.83 1.95 16.28
CA GLU A 27 -17.43 1.58 16.48
C GLU A 27 -17.34 0.19 17.10
N TRP A 28 -16.46 -0.64 16.57
CA TRP A 28 -16.23 -1.99 17.06
C TRP A 28 -14.73 -2.29 17.20
N VAL A 29 -14.43 -3.46 17.70
CA VAL A 29 -13.09 -4.06 17.71
C VAL A 29 -13.16 -5.27 16.80
N ASN A 30 -12.28 -5.31 15.81
CA ASN A 30 -12.15 -6.46 14.92
C ASN A 30 -11.66 -7.69 15.72
N PRO A 31 -12.01 -8.91 15.27
CA PRO A 31 -11.40 -10.13 15.78
C PRO A 31 -9.89 -10.12 15.51
N ASN A 32 -9.15 -10.80 16.38
CA ASN A 32 -7.70 -10.93 16.26
C ASN A 32 -7.30 -12.24 15.55
N ASP A 33 -8.26 -12.96 15.00
CA ASP A 33 -8.05 -14.16 14.20
C ASP A 33 -7.14 -13.85 13.02
N SER A 34 -6.13 -14.70 12.79
CA SER A 34 -5.04 -14.42 11.85
C SER A 34 -5.50 -14.32 10.38
N ASP A 35 -6.64 -14.93 10.08
CA ASP A 35 -7.29 -14.97 8.79
C ASP A 35 -8.46 -13.99 8.67
N PHE A 36 -8.78 -13.20 9.72
CA PHE A 36 -9.76 -12.13 9.63
C PHE A 36 -9.40 -11.16 8.48
N VAL A 37 -10.40 -10.83 7.68
CA VAL A 37 -10.26 -9.93 6.52
C VAL A 37 -11.06 -8.66 6.70
N ARG A 38 -12.35 -8.78 7.07
CA ARG A 38 -13.28 -7.65 7.07
C ARG A 38 -14.54 -7.92 7.87
N VAL A 39 -15.20 -6.84 8.28
CA VAL A 39 -16.52 -6.85 8.89
C VAL A 39 -17.58 -6.45 7.86
N VAL A 40 -18.67 -7.23 7.80
CA VAL A 40 -19.91 -6.84 7.12
C VAL A 40 -20.90 -6.34 8.17
N VAL A 41 -21.39 -5.12 7.98
CA VAL A 41 -22.43 -4.51 8.82
C VAL A 41 -23.77 -4.67 8.10
N VAL A 42 -24.68 -5.39 8.73
CA VAL A 42 -26.06 -5.56 8.26
C VAL A 42 -26.99 -4.68 9.10
N GLN A 43 -27.85 -3.93 8.44
CA GLN A 43 -28.89 -3.11 9.07
C GLN A 43 -30.28 -3.65 8.74
N LYS A 44 -31.16 -3.68 9.74
CA LYS A 44 -32.57 -4.08 9.59
C LYS A 44 -33.49 -3.26 10.47
N GLU A 45 -34.72 -3.06 10.00
CA GLU A 45 -35.80 -2.45 10.75
C GLU A 45 -36.64 -3.52 11.46
N GLY A 46 -37.06 -3.24 12.71
CA GLY A 46 -38.01 -4.08 13.45
C GLY A 46 -37.39 -5.24 14.24
N ILE A 47 -36.63 -6.15 13.60
CA ILE A 47 -36.03 -7.34 14.24
C ILE A 47 -34.55 -7.47 13.88
N ALA A 48 -33.74 -7.94 14.83
CA ALA A 48 -32.32 -8.23 14.61
C ALA A 48 -32.08 -9.26 13.49
N SER A 49 -31.06 -9.01 12.67
CA SER A 49 -30.55 -9.98 11.70
C SER A 49 -29.84 -11.11 12.45
N THR A 50 -30.17 -12.37 12.18
CA THR A 50 -29.44 -13.52 12.73
C THR A 50 -28.53 -14.17 11.69
N GLN A 51 -28.75 -13.90 10.40
CA GLN A 51 -27.88 -14.35 9.29
C GLN A 51 -27.43 -13.19 8.39
N LEU A 52 -26.31 -13.39 7.69
CA LEU A 52 -25.72 -12.42 6.75
C LEU A 52 -26.68 -12.07 5.60
N SER A 53 -27.62 -12.97 5.26
CA SER A 53 -28.63 -12.81 4.21
C SER A 53 -29.94 -12.14 4.66
N ASP A 54 -30.15 -11.89 5.95
CA ASP A 54 -31.46 -11.53 6.51
C ASP A 54 -31.76 -10.01 6.48
N GLY A 55 -30.84 -9.18 5.98
CA GLY A 55 -30.94 -7.72 5.95
C GLY A 55 -30.08 -7.07 4.86
N SER A 56 -30.02 -5.73 4.85
CA SER A 56 -29.20 -4.99 3.87
C SER A 56 -27.79 -4.79 4.42
N ALA A 57 -26.78 -5.27 3.69
CA ALA A 57 -25.38 -4.97 3.99
C ALA A 57 -25.10 -3.49 3.66
N ILE A 58 -24.84 -2.68 4.69
CA ILE A 58 -24.61 -1.24 4.53
C ILE A 58 -23.13 -0.90 4.35
N VAL A 59 -22.23 -1.79 4.81
CA VAL A 59 -20.79 -1.69 4.53
C VAL A 59 -20.12 -3.07 4.69
N GLU A 60 -19.08 -3.29 3.90
CA GLU A 60 -18.10 -4.35 4.06
C GLU A 60 -16.71 -3.69 4.13
N THR A 61 -16.04 -3.77 5.28
CA THR A 61 -14.83 -2.96 5.55
C THR A 61 -13.87 -3.65 6.52
N ASP A 62 -12.57 -3.38 6.37
CA ASP A 62 -11.54 -3.76 7.32
C ASP A 62 -11.36 -2.73 8.45
N GLN A 63 -12.03 -1.57 8.34
CA GLN A 63 -12.03 -0.53 9.36
C GLN A 63 -12.80 -0.98 10.62
N THR A 64 -12.67 -0.22 11.71
CA THR A 64 -13.31 -0.50 12.99
C THR A 64 -14.49 0.43 13.28
N SER A 65 -15.02 1.11 12.26
CA SER A 65 -16.13 2.03 12.42
C SER A 65 -16.92 2.27 11.12
N HIS A 66 -18.19 2.62 11.24
CA HIS A 66 -19.05 2.99 10.11
C HIS A 66 -20.15 3.97 10.56
N ILE A 67 -20.61 4.83 9.64
CA ILE A 67 -21.75 5.73 9.87
C ILE A 67 -22.94 5.22 9.06
N ALA A 68 -23.95 4.69 9.76
CA ALA A 68 -25.23 4.35 9.16
C ALA A 68 -26.06 5.64 9.02
N ALA A 69 -26.33 6.06 7.78
CA ALA A 69 -26.99 7.33 7.47
C ALA A 69 -28.38 7.14 6.84
N ASN A 70 -29.09 8.25 6.61
CA ASN A 70 -30.45 8.29 6.05
C ASN A 70 -31.49 7.53 6.89
N LEU A 71 -31.33 7.57 8.21
CA LEU A 71 -32.21 6.93 9.18
C LEU A 71 -33.31 7.89 9.63
N THR A 72 -34.43 7.35 10.10
CA THR A 72 -35.52 8.17 10.68
C THR A 72 -35.32 8.31 12.18
N ASN A 73 -35.29 9.55 12.69
CA ASN A 73 -35.22 9.80 14.13
C ASN A 73 -36.37 9.14 14.89
N GLY A 74 -36.07 8.64 16.09
CA GLY A 74 -37.04 7.95 16.94
C GLY A 74 -37.39 6.52 16.48
N LYS A 75 -36.92 6.08 15.31
CA LYS A 75 -37.10 4.71 14.83
C LYS A 75 -35.94 3.81 15.27
N ILE A 76 -36.27 2.64 15.83
CA ILE A 76 -35.27 1.65 16.26
C ILE A 76 -34.72 0.91 15.06
N TYR A 77 -33.40 0.92 14.91
CA TYR A 77 -32.67 0.11 13.94
C TYR A 77 -31.85 -0.97 14.65
N TYR A 78 -31.81 -2.17 14.05
CA TYR A 78 -30.99 -3.28 14.51
C TYR A 78 -29.78 -3.43 13.59
N PHE A 79 -28.62 -3.66 14.20
CA PHE A 79 -27.35 -3.89 13.53
C PHE A 79 -26.82 -5.28 13.87
N ALA A 80 -26.25 -5.95 12.88
CA ALA A 80 -25.50 -7.18 13.04
C ALA A 80 -24.15 -7.05 12.33
N LEU A 81 -23.06 -7.27 13.06
CA LEU A 81 -21.70 -7.22 12.54
C LEU A 81 -21.14 -8.63 12.44
N TYR A 82 -20.73 -9.02 11.24
CA TYR A 82 -20.13 -10.31 10.95
C TYR A 82 -18.68 -10.12 10.55
N ALA A 83 -17.77 -10.87 11.15
CA ALA A 83 -16.40 -10.97 10.66
C ALA A 83 -16.30 -12.07 9.60
N LEU A 84 -15.54 -11.80 8.55
CA LEU A 84 -15.23 -12.74 7.48
C LEU A 84 -13.73 -12.98 7.45
N ASP A 85 -13.34 -14.23 7.23
CA ASP A 85 -11.97 -14.62 6.96
C ASP A 85 -11.65 -14.67 5.44
N LEU A 86 -10.46 -15.16 5.11
CA LEU A 86 -9.97 -15.36 3.74
C LEU A 86 -10.75 -16.42 2.96
N SER A 87 -11.26 -17.44 3.66
CA SER A 87 -12.07 -18.55 3.12
C SER A 87 -13.56 -18.20 3.00
N ARG A 88 -13.94 -16.99 3.45
CA ARG A 88 -15.31 -16.48 3.60
C ARG A 88 -16.15 -17.24 4.64
N ASN A 89 -15.53 -17.88 5.64
CA ASN A 89 -16.30 -18.33 6.80
C ASN A 89 -16.74 -17.09 7.60
N VAL A 90 -17.96 -17.17 8.13
CA VAL A 90 -18.67 -16.04 8.72
C VAL A 90 -18.79 -16.24 10.22
N SER A 91 -18.30 -15.29 11.01
CA SER A 91 -18.38 -15.35 12.48
C SER A 91 -19.83 -15.39 12.97
N LEU A 92 -20.01 -15.74 14.25
CA LEU A 92 -21.23 -15.35 14.95
C LEU A 92 -21.39 -13.81 14.93
N PRO A 93 -22.61 -13.28 14.79
CA PRO A 93 -22.81 -11.84 14.72
C PRO A 93 -22.71 -11.16 16.08
N LEU A 94 -22.13 -9.96 16.08
CA LEU A 94 -22.35 -8.97 17.13
C LEU A 94 -23.66 -8.23 16.84
N ILE A 95 -24.67 -8.41 17.69
CA ILE A 95 -26.00 -7.83 17.50
C ILE A 95 -26.25 -6.73 18.54
N PHE A 96 -26.75 -5.59 18.09
CA PHE A 96 -27.23 -4.51 18.96
C PHE A 96 -28.28 -3.65 18.24
N LYS A 97 -28.94 -2.75 18.97
CA LYS A 97 -29.91 -1.79 18.42
C LYS A 97 -29.53 -0.36 18.79
N ALA A 98 -29.92 0.60 17.97
CA ALA A 98 -29.73 2.02 18.22
C ALA A 98 -30.85 2.83 17.54
N THR A 99 -31.11 4.02 18.07
CA THR A 99 -32.23 4.90 17.66
C THR A 99 -31.68 6.30 17.35
N PRO A 100 -31.73 6.78 16.10
CA PRO A 100 -31.26 8.13 15.76
C PRO A 100 -32.07 9.20 16.50
N LYS A 101 -31.43 10.32 16.83
CA LYS A 101 -31.97 11.38 17.69
C LYS A 101 -31.79 12.75 17.05
N GLN A 102 -32.86 13.54 17.02
CA GLN A 102 -32.94 14.84 16.35
C GLN A 102 -31.98 15.90 16.94
N ASP A 103 -31.68 15.83 18.24
CA ASP A 103 -31.01 16.94 18.96
C ASP A 103 -29.47 16.85 18.99
N VAL A 104 -28.87 15.96 18.19
CA VAL A 104 -27.42 15.73 18.16
C VAL A 104 -26.90 16.00 16.75
N LEU A 105 -26.41 17.22 16.52
CA LEU A 105 -26.11 17.77 15.19
C LEU A 105 -24.63 17.71 14.78
N SER A 106 -23.70 17.33 15.67
CA SER A 106 -22.27 17.04 15.40
C SER A 106 -21.55 16.60 16.68
N PHE A 107 -20.42 15.89 16.55
CA PHE A 107 -19.56 15.53 17.69
C PHE A 107 -18.19 16.21 17.59
N PRO A 108 -17.61 16.65 18.73
CA PRO A 108 -16.24 17.14 18.78
C PRO A 108 -15.25 16.00 18.50
N GLU A 109 -14.22 16.32 17.73
CA GLU A 109 -13.17 15.41 17.27
C GLU A 109 -12.32 14.86 18.43
N LYS A 110 -11.86 13.63 18.22
CA LYS A 110 -11.11 12.73 19.12
C LYS A 110 -9.89 13.38 19.81
N VAL A 111 -9.67 13.04 21.09
CA VAL A 111 -8.47 13.40 21.87
C VAL A 111 -7.19 12.87 21.19
N SER A 112 -6.18 13.76 21.04
CA SER A 112 -4.94 13.54 20.29
C SER A 112 -3.99 12.49 20.90
N PRO A 113 -3.30 11.67 20.08
CA PRO A 113 -2.13 10.90 20.50
C PRO A 113 -0.88 11.80 20.67
N VAL A 114 0.00 11.41 21.59
CA VAL A 114 1.32 12.01 21.86
C VAL A 114 2.12 12.23 20.57
N GLU A 115 2.60 13.45 20.34
CA GLU A 115 3.53 13.77 19.26
C GLU A 115 4.86 13.04 19.46
N ILE A 116 5.12 12.03 18.63
CA ILE A 116 6.48 11.55 18.36
C ILE A 116 7.02 12.42 17.22
N ALA A 117 8.23 12.96 17.40
CA ALA A 117 8.88 13.87 16.47
C ALA A 117 8.81 13.36 15.02
N LYS A 118 8.17 14.15 14.15
CA LYS A 118 8.08 13.87 12.72
C LYS A 118 9.49 13.85 12.11
N SER A 119 9.86 12.73 11.51
CA SER A 119 11.11 12.61 10.74
C SER A 119 11.05 13.54 9.53
N THR A 120 11.84 14.62 9.55
CA THR A 120 11.83 15.71 8.56
C THR A 120 12.89 15.55 7.47
N THR A 121 13.67 14.48 7.48
CA THR A 121 14.64 14.20 6.41
C THR A 121 13.95 13.60 5.20
N TYR A 122 13.40 14.48 4.36
CA TYR A 122 13.06 14.18 2.97
C TYR A 122 14.33 13.70 2.24
N VAL A 123 14.35 12.45 1.80
CA VAL A 123 15.36 11.97 0.86
C VAL A 123 14.77 12.18 -0.55
N PRO A 124 15.35 13.08 -1.37
CA PRO A 124 14.87 13.30 -2.74
C PRO A 124 15.11 12.04 -3.54
N SER A 125 14.05 11.24 -3.68
CA SER A 125 13.93 10.04 -4.49
C SER A 125 15.06 9.00 -4.37
N LEU A 126 14.76 7.79 -4.84
CA LEU A 126 15.68 6.67 -4.73
C LEU A 126 16.97 6.89 -5.52
N ALA A 127 16.96 7.74 -6.56
CA ALA A 127 18.13 8.07 -7.38
C ALA A 127 19.28 8.66 -6.54
N THR A 128 18.96 9.43 -5.50
CA THR A 128 19.96 10.02 -4.58
C THR A 128 20.43 9.01 -3.53
N ALA A 129 19.55 8.10 -3.09
CA ALA A 129 19.92 7.01 -2.17
C ALA A 129 20.83 5.95 -2.84
N VAL A 130 20.62 5.69 -4.13
CA VAL A 130 21.39 4.73 -4.93
C VAL A 130 22.80 5.26 -5.25
N SER A 131 22.97 6.57 -5.47
CA SER A 131 24.27 7.20 -5.73
C SER A 131 25.17 7.31 -4.48
N ALA A 132 24.61 7.22 -3.27
CA ALA A 132 25.34 7.25 -2.01
C ALA A 132 25.79 5.85 -1.49
N GLY A 133 25.75 4.80 -2.32
CA GLY A 133 26.20 3.46 -1.93
C GLY A 133 25.22 2.67 -1.03
N GLN A 134 23.97 3.12 -0.89
CA GLN A 134 22.92 2.40 -0.14
C GLN A 134 22.11 1.41 -1.02
N GLY A 135 22.64 0.99 -2.17
CA GLY A 135 21.91 0.39 -3.30
C GLY A 135 21.23 -0.98 -3.10
N ARG A 136 20.92 -1.42 -1.88
CA ARG A 136 20.31 -2.71 -1.55
C ARG A 136 19.30 -2.54 -0.41
N LEU A 137 18.09 -2.11 -0.75
CA LEU A 137 17.03 -1.82 0.23
C LEU A 137 16.42 -3.07 0.86
N PHE A 138 16.44 -4.19 0.15
CA PHE A 138 15.86 -5.46 0.55
C PHE A 138 16.96 -6.50 0.61
N PRO A 139 17.11 -7.22 1.74
CA PRO A 139 18.11 -8.29 1.86
C PRO A 139 17.74 -9.49 0.98
N SER A 140 18.72 -10.37 0.75
CA SER A 140 18.50 -11.65 0.09
C SER A 140 17.40 -12.46 0.79
N GLY A 141 16.56 -13.14 0.02
CA GLY A 141 15.37 -13.83 0.51
C GLY A 141 14.11 -12.96 0.53
N THR A 142 14.18 -11.70 0.08
CA THR A 142 12.99 -10.85 -0.01
C THR A 142 12.19 -11.15 -1.26
N LEU A 143 10.89 -11.43 -1.11
CA LEU A 143 9.94 -11.45 -2.23
C LEU A 143 9.27 -10.10 -2.34
N VAL A 144 9.25 -9.53 -3.54
CA VAL A 144 8.81 -8.16 -3.74
C VAL A 144 8.16 -7.99 -5.11
N ARG A 145 7.12 -7.17 -5.18
CA ARG A 145 6.54 -6.69 -6.43
C ARG A 145 6.26 -5.20 -6.37
N ASN A 146 6.30 -4.56 -7.53
CA ASN A 146 5.82 -3.19 -7.67
C ASN A 146 4.29 -3.15 -7.53
N LEU A 147 3.76 -2.06 -6.97
CA LEU A 147 2.35 -1.87 -6.68
C LEU A 147 1.46 -2.07 -7.91
N PHE A 148 1.90 -1.51 -9.04
CA PHE A 148 1.16 -1.50 -10.31
C PHE A 148 1.52 -2.66 -11.25
N ASP A 149 2.48 -3.50 -10.87
CA ASP A 149 2.90 -4.65 -11.68
C ASP A 149 2.46 -5.97 -11.04
N LYS A 150 2.24 -6.97 -11.90
CA LYS A 150 1.88 -8.33 -11.49
C LYS A 150 3.09 -9.21 -11.19
N ASP A 151 4.26 -8.82 -11.69
CA ASP A 151 5.46 -9.64 -11.63
C ASP A 151 6.06 -9.60 -10.22
N VAL A 152 6.29 -10.78 -9.66
CA VAL A 152 6.94 -10.95 -8.36
C VAL A 152 8.40 -11.32 -8.59
N TYR A 153 9.28 -10.70 -7.82
CA TYR A 153 10.72 -10.95 -7.88
C TYR A 153 11.22 -11.45 -6.53
N LEU A 154 12.09 -12.46 -6.56
CA LEU A 154 12.94 -12.81 -5.43
C LEU A 154 14.23 -12.00 -5.52
N ILE A 155 14.60 -11.33 -4.44
CA ILE A 155 15.93 -10.75 -4.27
C ILE A 155 16.84 -11.85 -3.73
N GLU A 156 17.88 -12.18 -4.48
CA GLU A 156 18.86 -13.20 -4.12
C GLU A 156 20.26 -12.72 -4.49
N LYS A 157 21.16 -12.62 -3.50
CA LYS A 157 22.55 -12.18 -3.68
C LYS A 157 22.65 -10.87 -4.46
N ASN A 158 21.69 -9.97 -4.24
CA ASN A 158 21.55 -8.66 -4.90
C ASN A 158 21.16 -8.70 -6.38
N TYR A 159 20.66 -9.84 -6.86
CA TYR A 159 19.97 -9.94 -8.14
C TYR A 159 18.48 -10.09 -7.90
N LYS A 160 17.67 -9.59 -8.84
CA LYS A 160 16.25 -9.95 -8.90
C LYS A 160 16.07 -11.15 -9.81
N ARG A 161 15.30 -12.12 -9.34
CA ARG A 161 14.90 -13.30 -10.10
C ARG A 161 13.39 -13.27 -10.26
N LEU A 162 12.91 -13.25 -11.49
CA LEU A 162 11.47 -13.30 -11.76
C LEU A 162 10.90 -14.62 -11.25
N VAL A 163 9.83 -14.55 -10.46
CA VAL A 163 9.02 -15.71 -10.06
C VAL A 163 8.08 -16.02 -11.22
N ALA A 164 8.40 -17.08 -11.96
CA ALA A 164 7.82 -17.33 -13.28
C ALA A 164 6.30 -17.59 -13.25
N ASP A 165 5.79 -18.15 -12.15
CA ASP A 165 4.38 -18.48 -12.00
C ASP A 165 3.95 -18.53 -10.52
N TYR A 166 2.63 -18.54 -10.32
CA TYR A 166 2.03 -18.57 -8.99
C TYR A 166 2.35 -19.84 -8.21
N ARG A 167 2.58 -20.99 -8.88
CA ARG A 167 2.91 -22.25 -8.18
C ARG A 167 4.31 -22.18 -7.58
N THR A 168 5.25 -21.61 -8.32
CA THR A 168 6.60 -21.31 -7.84
C THR A 168 6.55 -20.35 -6.65
N LEU A 169 5.69 -19.32 -6.70
CA LEU A 169 5.46 -18.42 -5.57
C LEU A 169 4.96 -19.18 -4.33
N LEU A 170 3.96 -20.05 -4.48
CA LEU A 170 3.43 -20.85 -3.38
C LEU A 170 4.51 -21.77 -2.79
N LYS A 171 5.37 -22.38 -3.61
CA LYS A 171 6.49 -23.19 -3.12
C LYS A 171 7.51 -22.35 -2.35
N LEU A 172 7.94 -21.21 -2.89
CA LEU A 172 8.89 -20.30 -2.23
C LEU A 172 8.38 -19.83 -0.89
N THR A 173 7.09 -19.50 -0.83
CA THR A 173 6.45 -18.94 0.37
C THR A 173 5.93 -20.00 1.33
N ASN A 174 6.02 -21.29 0.99
CA ASN A 174 5.36 -22.37 1.71
C ASN A 174 3.85 -22.11 1.90
N ASN A 175 3.16 -21.77 0.81
CA ASN A 175 1.75 -21.39 0.73
C ASN A 175 1.36 -20.09 1.46
N HIS A 176 2.32 -19.17 1.70
CA HIS A 176 2.08 -17.86 2.29
C HIS A 176 2.41 -16.71 1.31
N PRO A 177 1.62 -16.54 0.23
CA PRO A 177 1.88 -15.51 -0.79
C PRO A 177 1.80 -14.06 -0.22
N ASP A 178 1.24 -13.88 0.98
CA ASP A 178 1.26 -12.63 1.75
C ASP A 178 2.66 -12.21 2.22
N ARG A 179 3.66 -13.11 2.09
CA ARG A 179 5.09 -12.77 2.29
C ARG A 179 5.68 -11.90 1.17
N VAL A 180 4.95 -11.69 0.08
CA VAL A 180 5.37 -10.75 -0.96
C VAL A 180 5.17 -9.33 -0.47
N ILE A 181 6.26 -8.57 -0.40
CA ILE A 181 6.23 -7.13 -0.14
C ILE A 181 5.69 -6.43 -1.38
N VAL A 182 4.66 -5.61 -1.18
CA VAL A 182 4.07 -4.79 -2.24
C VAL A 182 4.34 -3.35 -1.91
N ALA A 183 5.16 -2.69 -2.72
CA ALA A 183 5.43 -1.28 -2.52
C ALA A 183 5.44 -0.54 -3.87
N PRO A 184 5.33 0.80 -3.85
CA PRO A 184 5.42 1.63 -5.04
C PRO A 184 6.87 1.72 -5.54
N LEU A 185 7.37 0.60 -6.07
CA LEU A 185 8.78 0.24 -6.24
C LEU A 185 9.21 0.24 -7.71
N THR A 186 8.76 1.19 -8.53
CA THR A 186 9.21 1.23 -9.93
C THR A 186 10.75 1.19 -9.98
N ASP A 187 11.45 1.92 -9.10
CA ASP A 187 12.92 2.08 -9.16
C ASP A 187 13.72 1.10 -8.31
N ILE A 188 13.14 0.55 -7.24
CA ILE A 188 13.85 -0.38 -6.35
C ILE A 188 14.11 -1.70 -7.06
N LEU A 189 13.14 -2.21 -7.83
CA LEU A 189 13.37 -3.40 -8.64
C LEU A 189 14.35 -3.13 -9.77
N ILE A 190 14.50 -1.89 -10.24
CA ILE A 190 15.46 -1.54 -11.29
C ILE A 190 16.91 -1.59 -10.75
N SER A 191 17.14 -1.26 -9.48
CA SER A 191 18.48 -1.29 -8.89
C SER A 191 19.06 -2.70 -8.74
N TYR A 192 18.21 -3.73 -8.71
CA TYR A 192 18.65 -5.12 -8.73
C TYR A 192 18.84 -5.59 -10.19
N PRO A 193 20.06 -5.97 -10.61
CA PRO A 193 20.26 -6.61 -11.90
C PRO A 193 19.41 -7.86 -12.02
N ALA A 194 18.83 -8.07 -13.21
CA ALA A 194 18.08 -9.27 -13.50
C ALA A 194 19.02 -10.49 -13.54
N SER A 195 18.55 -11.60 -12.99
CA SER A 195 19.15 -12.93 -13.13
C SER A 195 18.09 -13.90 -13.67
N ALA A 196 18.50 -15.14 -13.94
CA ALA A 196 17.59 -16.18 -14.41
C ALA A 196 16.38 -16.31 -13.48
N SER A 197 15.19 -16.45 -14.09
CA SER A 197 13.94 -16.69 -13.35
C SER A 197 14.10 -17.86 -12.39
N ILE A 198 13.39 -17.81 -11.28
CA ILE A 198 13.36 -18.91 -10.33
C ILE A 198 12.33 -19.94 -10.76
N SER A 199 12.75 -21.22 -10.80
CA SER A 199 11.87 -22.34 -11.14
C SER A 199 11.29 -22.99 -9.88
N GLU A 200 10.24 -23.80 -10.04
CA GLU A 200 9.73 -24.63 -8.93
C GLU A 200 10.80 -25.54 -8.31
N LYS A 201 11.76 -26.02 -9.10
CA LYS A 201 12.83 -26.89 -8.61
C LYS A 201 13.77 -26.14 -7.68
N ASP A 202 14.16 -24.92 -8.07
CA ASP A 202 15.01 -24.05 -7.27
C ASP A 202 14.30 -23.63 -5.97
N ALA A 203 12.99 -23.35 -6.07
CA ALA A 203 12.15 -22.95 -4.94
C ALA A 203 12.11 -23.97 -3.81
N LEU A 204 12.16 -25.27 -4.11
CA LEU A 204 12.17 -26.34 -3.10
C LEU A 204 13.46 -26.35 -2.25
N SER A 205 14.55 -25.83 -2.79
CA SER A 205 15.83 -25.70 -2.08
C SER A 205 16.02 -24.35 -1.40
N PHE A 206 15.15 -23.38 -1.70
CA PHE A 206 15.26 -22.02 -1.21
C PHE A 206 14.49 -21.86 0.10
N LYS A 207 15.19 -21.45 1.16
CA LYS A 207 14.57 -21.15 2.46
C LYS A 207 14.48 -19.65 2.62
N LEU A 208 13.27 -19.10 2.58
CA LEU A 208 13.05 -17.70 2.95
C LEU A 208 13.42 -17.51 4.42
N SER A 209 14.35 -16.61 4.68
CA SER A 209 14.65 -16.12 6.03
C SER A 209 13.68 -15.01 6.40
N SER A 210 13.31 -14.93 7.67
CA SER A 210 12.58 -13.78 8.19
C SER A 210 13.47 -12.54 8.16
N ILE A 211 13.03 -11.51 7.45
CA ILE A 211 13.76 -10.24 7.30
C ILE A 211 13.21 -9.16 8.23
N LEU A 212 12.03 -9.35 8.82
CA LEU A 212 11.44 -8.45 9.81
C LEU A 212 11.39 -9.15 11.16
N LEU A 213 12.21 -8.69 12.09
CA LEU A 213 12.30 -9.27 13.44
C LEU A 213 11.91 -8.24 14.49
N LYS A 214 11.24 -8.69 15.55
CA LYS A 214 11.08 -7.92 16.80
C LYS A 214 11.38 -8.80 18.01
N SER A 215 11.82 -8.16 19.10
CA SER A 215 11.95 -8.87 20.38
C SER A 215 10.56 -9.08 21.00
N LYS A 216 10.41 -10.15 21.78
CA LYS A 216 9.22 -10.33 22.65
C LYS A 216 9.11 -9.20 23.69
N ASP A 217 10.25 -8.65 24.12
CA ASP A 217 10.32 -7.70 25.23
C ASP A 217 10.20 -6.23 24.77
N ARG A 218 10.31 -5.96 23.47
CA ARG A 218 10.35 -4.60 22.93
C ARG A 218 9.53 -4.47 21.64
N PRO A 219 8.75 -3.38 21.47
CA PRO A 219 7.90 -3.19 20.29
C PRO A 219 8.68 -2.82 19.01
N GLN A 220 9.97 -2.48 19.13
CA GLN A 220 10.80 -2.07 18.01
C GLN A 220 10.97 -3.20 16.98
N ILE A 221 10.60 -2.91 15.72
CA ILE A 221 10.81 -3.79 14.57
C ILE A 221 12.13 -3.45 13.90
N TYR A 222 12.84 -4.47 13.44
CA TYR A 222 14.07 -4.34 12.69
C TYR A 222 13.94 -4.99 11.31
N LEU A 223 14.41 -4.31 10.28
CA LEU A 223 14.78 -4.96 9.03
C LEU A 223 16.16 -5.59 9.23
N VAL A 224 16.26 -6.90 9.03
CA VAL A 224 17.43 -7.71 9.31
C VAL A 224 17.96 -8.31 8.02
N ASP A 225 19.28 -8.24 7.85
CA ASP A 225 19.98 -8.88 6.75
C ASP A 225 20.87 -10.02 7.31
N PRO A 226 20.44 -11.29 7.14
CA PRO A 226 21.20 -12.47 7.55
C PRO A 226 22.58 -12.60 6.89
N GLU A 227 22.74 -12.11 5.66
CA GLU A 227 23.99 -12.25 4.93
C GLU A 227 25.04 -11.25 5.44
N SER A 228 24.66 -9.99 5.62
CA SER A 228 25.57 -8.97 6.16
C SER A 228 25.63 -8.94 7.69
N LYS A 229 24.77 -9.71 8.39
CA LYS A 229 24.60 -9.70 9.85
C LYS A 229 24.32 -8.30 10.41
N THR A 230 23.50 -7.52 9.71
CA THR A 230 23.09 -6.18 10.16
C THR A 230 21.60 -6.10 10.46
N LYS A 231 21.23 -5.15 11.32
CA LYS A 231 19.82 -4.79 11.61
C LYS A 231 19.63 -3.28 11.47
N LYS A 232 18.52 -2.86 10.87
CA LYS A 232 18.07 -1.46 10.74
C LYS A 232 16.80 -1.27 11.56
N PRO A 233 16.77 -0.38 12.56
CA PRO A 233 15.52 -0.09 13.27
C PRO A 233 14.52 0.62 12.35
N ILE A 234 13.24 0.25 12.47
CA ILE A 234 12.10 0.88 11.77
C ILE A 234 11.34 1.73 12.80
N PRO A 235 11.58 3.04 12.87
CA PRO A 235 11.19 3.83 14.04
C PRO A 235 9.70 4.20 14.07
N ASP A 236 8.99 4.13 12.94
CA ASP A 236 7.56 4.43 12.88
C ASP A 236 6.80 3.64 11.79
N LEU A 237 5.47 3.69 11.88
CA LEU A 237 4.55 2.98 10.99
C LEU A 237 4.55 3.52 9.56
N ALA A 238 4.76 4.83 9.36
CA ALA A 238 4.80 5.40 8.02
C ALA A 238 6.01 4.86 7.25
N ILE A 239 7.17 4.74 7.92
CA ILE A 239 8.35 4.08 7.36
C ILE A 239 8.01 2.61 7.11
N PHE A 240 7.50 1.88 8.08
CA PHE A 240 7.14 0.46 7.92
C PHE A 240 6.28 0.22 6.66
N TYR A 241 5.19 0.98 6.52
CA TYR A 241 4.28 0.87 5.40
C TYR A 241 4.80 1.45 4.09
N SER A 242 5.71 2.43 4.12
CA SER A 242 6.32 2.98 2.90
C SER A 242 7.14 1.94 2.15
N TYR A 243 7.70 0.94 2.85
CA TYR A 243 8.39 -0.21 2.26
C TYR A 243 7.44 -1.35 1.85
N GLY A 244 6.14 -1.23 2.11
CA GLY A 244 5.17 -2.28 1.80
C GLY A 244 5.20 -3.45 2.79
N PHE A 245 5.83 -3.26 3.96
CA PHE A 245 5.87 -4.28 5.00
C PHE A 245 4.49 -4.49 5.63
N SER A 246 4.27 -5.72 6.08
CA SER A 246 3.07 -6.12 6.81
C SER A 246 3.45 -6.78 8.12
N PHE A 247 2.64 -6.57 9.17
CA PHE A 247 2.86 -7.24 10.46
C PHE A 247 2.81 -8.77 10.36
N LYS A 248 2.14 -9.33 9.34
CA LYS A 248 2.17 -10.79 9.05
C LYS A 248 3.57 -11.32 8.73
N GLN A 249 4.47 -10.46 8.28
CA GLN A 249 5.85 -10.79 7.95
C GLN A 249 6.79 -10.65 9.14
N VAL A 250 6.34 -10.03 10.24
CA VAL A 250 7.15 -9.78 11.43
C VAL A 250 7.23 -11.06 12.26
N THR A 251 8.46 -11.53 12.50
CA THR A 251 8.73 -12.70 13.33
C THR A 251 9.20 -12.26 14.71
N GLU A 252 8.64 -12.84 15.76
CA GLU A 252 9.12 -12.64 17.13
C GLU A 252 10.37 -13.47 17.41
N THR A 253 11.32 -12.89 18.12
CA THR A 253 12.59 -13.51 18.50
C THR A 253 13.05 -13.00 19.86
N THR A 254 14.20 -13.45 20.35
CA THR A 254 14.81 -13.01 21.62
C THR A 254 15.76 -11.83 21.38
N MET A 255 16.08 -11.09 22.45
CA MET A 255 17.14 -10.09 22.38
C MET A 255 18.50 -10.72 22.04
N GLU A 256 18.80 -11.91 22.56
CA GLU A 256 20.03 -12.65 22.26
C GLU A 256 20.18 -12.92 20.76
N ASP A 257 19.11 -13.36 20.09
CA ASP A 257 19.11 -13.57 18.65
C ASP A 257 19.25 -12.27 17.87
N LEU A 258 18.62 -11.18 18.32
CA LEU A 258 18.77 -9.87 17.70
C LEU A 258 20.18 -9.30 17.87
N ASP A 259 20.86 -9.56 18.99
CA ASP A 259 22.19 -9.04 19.28
C ASP A 259 23.29 -9.74 18.47
N LYS A 260 22.95 -10.83 17.76
CA LYS A 260 23.80 -11.41 16.70
C LYS A 260 23.94 -10.49 15.48
N TYR A 261 23.08 -9.48 15.36
CA TYR A 261 23.09 -8.51 14.27
C TYR A 261 23.59 -7.15 14.74
N SER A 262 24.54 -6.58 14.00
CA SER A 262 25.07 -5.25 14.26
C SER A 262 24.06 -4.18 13.86
N SER A 263 23.73 -3.26 14.78
CA SER A 263 22.82 -2.15 14.51
C SER A 263 23.44 -1.16 13.51
N SER A 264 22.66 -0.79 12.52
CA SER A 264 22.97 0.27 11.54
C SER A 264 21.96 1.42 11.65
N SER A 265 22.11 2.44 10.82
CA SER A 265 21.20 3.59 10.80
C SER A 265 19.74 3.16 10.61
N ALA A 266 18.82 3.88 11.24
CA ALA A 266 17.39 3.65 11.06
C ALA A 266 16.99 3.68 9.59
N LEU A 267 15.99 2.87 9.25
CA LEU A 267 15.45 2.83 7.91
C LEU A 267 14.78 4.18 7.59
N PRO A 268 15.16 4.87 6.50
CA PRO A 268 14.56 6.16 6.17
C PRO A 268 13.18 5.97 5.55
N PHE A 269 12.31 6.98 5.62
CA PHE A 269 11.02 6.96 4.91
C PHE A 269 11.22 6.81 3.41
N LEU A 270 10.53 5.82 2.82
CA LEU A 270 10.61 5.56 1.38
C LEU A 270 9.56 6.41 0.65
N SER A 271 9.99 7.60 0.23
CA SER A 271 9.13 8.51 -0.53
C SER A 271 8.80 7.96 -1.92
N LEU A 272 7.57 8.20 -2.35
CA LEU A 272 7.16 8.09 -3.75
C LEU A 272 8.00 9.03 -4.63
N PRO A 273 8.20 8.71 -5.92
CA PRO A 273 8.76 9.64 -6.90
C PRO A 273 7.91 10.90 -7.11
N ASN A 274 8.56 11.99 -7.53
CA ASN A 274 7.86 13.22 -7.89
C ASN A 274 6.91 12.99 -9.08
N GLY A 275 5.65 13.42 -8.96
CA GLY A 275 4.59 13.19 -9.94
C GLY A 275 3.78 11.91 -9.70
N SER A 276 4.06 11.14 -8.63
CA SER A 276 3.21 10.00 -8.25
C SER A 276 1.83 10.47 -7.81
N LEU A 277 0.81 9.72 -8.23
CA LEU A 277 -0.57 9.89 -7.80
C LEU A 277 -0.88 8.88 -6.70
N PHE A 278 -1.56 9.31 -5.64
CA PHE A 278 -1.90 8.43 -4.53
C PHE A 278 -3.09 8.94 -3.71
N LYS A 279 -3.71 8.03 -2.96
CA LYS A 279 -4.78 8.34 -2.01
C LYS A 279 -4.68 7.43 -0.79
N SER A 280 -5.41 7.78 0.27
CA SER A 280 -5.61 6.86 1.39
C SER A 280 -6.64 5.79 1.03
N PHE A 281 -6.52 4.59 1.59
CA PHE A 281 -7.58 3.57 1.51
C PHE A 281 -8.94 4.09 1.99
N SER A 282 -8.92 5.00 2.97
CA SER A 282 -10.10 5.54 3.65
C SER A 282 -10.53 6.93 3.19
N ASP A 283 -9.82 7.55 2.25
CA ASP A 283 -10.11 8.91 1.76
C ASP A 283 -10.12 8.94 0.22
N PRO A 284 -11.21 9.40 -0.43
CA PRO A 284 -11.27 9.51 -1.88
C PRO A 284 -10.39 10.64 -2.46
N LYS A 285 -9.83 11.54 -1.64
CA LYS A 285 -8.95 12.62 -2.11
C LYS A 285 -7.71 12.05 -2.82
N VAL A 286 -7.57 12.39 -4.09
CA VAL A 286 -6.39 12.04 -4.89
C VAL A 286 -5.35 13.15 -4.76
N TYR A 287 -4.15 12.78 -4.35
CA TYR A 287 -3.01 13.67 -4.23
C TYR A 287 -2.01 13.40 -5.35
N ILE A 288 -1.33 14.45 -5.79
CA ILE A 288 -0.09 14.35 -6.56
C ILE A 288 1.09 14.72 -5.65
N LEU A 289 2.16 13.92 -5.68
CA LEU A 289 3.40 14.30 -5.00
C LEU A 289 4.13 15.32 -5.88
N HIS A 290 4.37 16.52 -5.36
CA HIS A 290 5.09 17.57 -6.08
C HIS A 290 6.11 18.22 -5.15
N ASN A 291 7.39 18.12 -5.50
CA ASN A 291 8.53 18.66 -4.73
C ASN A 291 8.50 18.24 -3.25
N GLY A 292 8.23 16.96 -3.01
CA GLY A 292 8.15 16.36 -1.67
C GLY A 292 6.87 16.68 -0.89
N GLN A 293 5.93 17.42 -1.47
CA GLN A 293 4.66 17.77 -0.83
C GLN A 293 3.48 17.06 -1.50
N LYS A 294 2.55 16.55 -0.69
CA LYS A 294 1.27 16.06 -1.21
C LYS A 294 0.38 17.26 -1.55
N ARG A 295 -0.14 17.30 -2.77
CA ARG A 295 -1.05 18.37 -3.22
C ARG A 295 -2.37 17.74 -3.63
N TRP A 296 -3.46 18.11 -2.97
CA TRP A 296 -4.78 17.56 -3.28
C TRP A 296 -5.27 18.09 -4.63
N ILE A 297 -5.67 17.19 -5.53
CA ILE A 297 -6.36 17.54 -6.77
C ILE A 297 -7.85 17.71 -6.47
N LYS A 298 -8.32 18.96 -6.43
CA LYS A 298 -9.62 19.30 -5.84
C LYS A 298 -10.81 18.81 -6.65
N THR A 299 -10.68 18.70 -7.98
CA THR A 299 -11.79 18.32 -8.85
C THR A 299 -11.36 17.33 -9.93
N TYR A 300 -12.33 16.52 -10.39
CA TYR A 300 -12.16 15.62 -11.52
C TYR A 300 -11.81 16.36 -12.82
N GLN A 301 -12.32 17.58 -13.01
CA GLN A 301 -12.00 18.41 -14.18
C GLN A 301 -10.51 18.74 -14.25
N ILE A 302 -9.90 19.07 -13.10
CA ILE A 302 -8.44 19.30 -13.02
C ILE A 302 -7.69 18.01 -13.31
N PHE A 303 -8.14 16.88 -12.74
CA PHE A 303 -7.56 15.57 -12.99
C PHE A 303 -7.52 15.21 -14.49
N GLN A 304 -8.62 15.43 -15.20
CA GLN A 304 -8.71 15.23 -16.65
C GLN A 304 -7.87 16.23 -17.45
N ALA A 305 -7.86 17.51 -17.06
CA ALA A 305 -7.10 18.54 -17.77
C ALA A 305 -5.60 18.26 -17.77
N TYR A 306 -5.08 17.70 -16.67
CA TYR A 306 -3.69 17.24 -16.56
C TYR A 306 -3.47 15.81 -17.09
N LYS A 307 -4.46 15.23 -17.81
CA LYS A 307 -4.38 13.88 -18.41
C LYS A 307 -3.93 12.79 -17.42
N LEU A 308 -4.31 12.95 -16.15
CA LEU A 308 -3.94 12.01 -15.10
C LEU A 308 -4.78 10.73 -15.22
N ASP A 309 -4.23 9.61 -14.75
CA ASP A 309 -4.83 8.29 -14.91
C ASP A 309 -5.15 7.67 -13.55
N PHE A 310 -6.42 7.30 -13.33
CA PHE A 310 -6.85 6.64 -12.10
C PHE A 310 -6.19 5.27 -11.91
N ALA A 311 -5.80 4.59 -12.99
CA ALA A 311 -5.04 3.34 -12.91
C ALA A 311 -3.61 3.54 -12.37
N LYS A 312 -3.15 4.79 -12.28
CA LYS A 312 -1.85 5.18 -11.71
C LYS A 312 -1.94 5.75 -10.30
N VAL A 313 -3.15 5.80 -9.71
CA VAL A 313 -3.35 6.24 -8.33
C VAL A 313 -2.99 5.08 -7.39
N ALA A 314 -1.96 5.26 -6.57
CA ALA A 314 -1.60 4.31 -5.53
C ALA A 314 -2.55 4.44 -4.33
N ASP A 315 -3.16 3.34 -3.92
CA ASP A 315 -3.83 3.25 -2.62
C ASP A 315 -2.80 2.96 -1.51
N LEU A 316 -2.75 3.84 -0.51
CA LEU A 316 -1.76 3.79 0.56
C LEU A 316 -2.40 3.82 1.96
N PRO A 317 -1.74 3.27 2.98
CA PRO A 317 -2.12 3.48 4.37
C PRO A 317 -2.12 4.97 4.73
N LYS A 318 -3.03 5.34 5.62
CA LYS A 318 -3.19 6.72 6.10
C LYS A 318 -1.87 7.28 6.64
N GLU A 319 -1.10 6.46 7.36
CA GLU A 319 0.20 6.82 7.94
C GLU A 319 1.20 7.28 6.88
N VAL A 320 1.23 6.61 5.72
CA VAL A 320 2.12 6.97 4.61
C VAL A 320 1.66 8.28 3.96
N VAL A 321 0.36 8.45 3.75
CA VAL A 321 -0.22 9.69 3.20
C VAL A 321 0.04 10.87 4.14
N GLU A 322 -0.08 10.68 5.45
CA GLU A 322 0.11 11.71 6.48
C GLU A 322 1.58 12.08 6.71
N ALA A 323 2.52 11.19 6.40
CA ALA A 323 3.95 11.48 6.47
C ALA A 323 4.41 12.54 5.44
N TYR A 324 3.70 12.68 4.31
CA TYR A 324 3.98 13.75 3.36
C TYR A 324 3.46 15.10 3.87
N ALA A 325 4.32 16.12 3.81
CA ALA A 325 3.93 17.50 4.07
C ALA A 325 2.84 17.95 3.08
N SER A 326 1.81 18.62 3.57
CA SER A 326 0.77 19.21 2.72
C SER A 326 1.33 20.41 1.98
N GLY A 327 1.21 20.42 0.66
CA GLY A 327 1.47 21.58 -0.18
C GLY A 327 0.18 22.32 -0.53
N MET A 328 0.31 23.41 -1.28
CA MET A 328 -0.86 24.12 -1.81
C MET A 328 -1.72 23.17 -2.64
N GLU A 329 -3.02 23.14 -2.36
CA GLU A 329 -3.99 22.36 -3.14
C GLU A 329 -3.98 22.77 -4.61
N VAL A 330 -4.31 21.84 -5.49
CA VAL A 330 -4.44 22.08 -6.93
C VAL A 330 -5.88 22.46 -7.22
N GLN A 331 -6.11 23.75 -7.42
CA GLN A 331 -7.45 24.32 -7.62
C GLN A 331 -7.68 24.80 -9.06
N THR A 332 -6.61 25.02 -9.84
CA THR A 332 -6.70 25.47 -11.24
C THR A 332 -5.73 24.71 -12.16
N VAL A 333 -5.97 24.79 -13.47
CA VAL A 333 -5.15 24.14 -14.52
C VAL A 333 -3.83 24.90 -14.78
N ASP A 334 -3.67 26.10 -14.23
CA ASP A 334 -2.47 26.94 -14.43
C ASP A 334 -1.32 26.61 -13.47
N GLU A 335 -1.59 25.79 -12.45
CA GLU A 335 -0.63 25.41 -11.42
C GLU A 335 0.40 24.38 -11.91
N LYS A 336 1.14 24.65 -12.98
CA LYS A 336 2.25 23.85 -13.56
C LYS A 336 2.54 22.53 -12.82
N LEU A 337 1.67 21.54 -12.98
CA LEU A 337 1.92 20.19 -12.51
C LEU A 337 2.67 19.43 -13.60
N PRO A 338 3.34 18.31 -13.24
CA PRO A 338 3.74 17.33 -14.23
C PRO A 338 2.49 16.92 -15.04
N ALA A 339 2.47 17.18 -16.35
CA ALA A 339 1.33 16.83 -17.20
C ALA A 339 1.15 15.32 -17.41
N TYR A 340 2.06 14.52 -16.84
CA TYR A 340 1.98 13.07 -16.80
C TYR A 340 2.37 12.59 -15.40
N SER A 341 1.74 11.48 -14.96
CA SER A 341 2.15 10.81 -13.73
C SER A 341 3.54 10.18 -13.87
N ASN A 342 4.27 10.05 -12.76
CA ASN A 342 5.54 9.32 -12.75
C ASN A 342 5.34 7.87 -13.27
N GLY A 343 6.26 7.39 -14.11
CA GLY A 343 6.19 6.07 -14.74
C GLY A 343 5.29 6.00 -15.98
N SER A 344 4.92 7.14 -16.57
CA SER A 344 4.22 7.18 -17.86
C SER A 344 5.19 6.87 -18.99
N LEU A 345 4.73 6.12 -20.00
CA LEU A 345 5.50 5.85 -21.21
C LEU A 345 5.02 6.78 -22.31
N LEU A 346 5.90 7.61 -22.86
CA LEU A 346 5.56 8.66 -23.82
C LEU A 346 6.33 8.43 -25.13
N ARG A 347 5.67 8.67 -26.27
CA ARG A 347 6.30 8.65 -27.60
C ARG A 347 5.78 9.81 -28.42
N SER A 348 6.67 10.48 -29.16
CA SER A 348 6.26 11.52 -30.11
C SER A 348 5.47 10.92 -31.27
N GLN A 349 4.52 11.65 -31.84
CA GLN A 349 3.80 11.22 -33.05
C GLN A 349 4.72 10.96 -34.24
N ASP A 350 5.81 11.72 -34.34
CA ASP A 350 6.79 11.72 -35.43
C ASP A 350 8.10 10.97 -35.12
N ASP A 351 8.23 10.36 -33.93
CA ASP A 351 9.44 9.64 -33.49
C ASP A 351 9.09 8.24 -32.98
N TYR A 352 9.99 7.28 -33.16
CA TYR A 352 9.87 5.93 -32.62
C TYR A 352 10.37 5.81 -31.18
N LYS A 353 11.15 6.79 -30.68
CA LYS A 353 11.72 6.76 -29.32
C LYS A 353 10.64 6.77 -28.25
N ILE A 354 10.65 5.75 -27.41
CA ILE A 354 9.79 5.67 -26.22
C ILE A 354 10.58 6.17 -25.02
N TYR A 355 10.00 7.14 -24.31
CA TYR A 355 10.55 7.73 -23.11
C TYR A 355 9.78 7.26 -21.89
N LEU A 356 10.49 6.94 -20.82
CA LEU A 356 9.92 6.85 -19.47
C LEU A 356 9.90 8.27 -18.89
N PHE A 357 8.72 8.73 -18.49
CA PHE A 357 8.54 9.99 -17.77
C PHE A 357 8.76 9.74 -16.28
N GLU A 358 9.82 10.33 -15.72
CA GLU A 358 10.27 10.08 -14.36
C GLU A 358 10.83 11.37 -13.76
N GLU A 359 10.32 11.76 -12.59
CA GLU A 359 10.76 12.98 -11.88
C GLU A 359 10.80 14.25 -12.76
N ASN A 360 9.76 14.44 -13.58
CA ASN A 360 9.66 15.55 -14.53
C ASN A 360 10.74 15.55 -15.64
N ARG A 361 11.32 14.38 -15.93
CA ARG A 361 12.31 14.16 -16.98
C ARG A 361 11.89 13.03 -17.92
N LEU A 362 12.32 13.12 -19.17
CA LEU A 362 12.18 12.08 -20.18
C LEU A 362 13.46 11.26 -20.26
N ARG A 363 13.37 9.95 -20.02
CA ARG A 363 14.48 9.01 -20.15
C ARG A 363 14.24 8.06 -21.32
N TRP A 364 15.10 8.09 -22.33
CA TRP A 364 14.88 7.26 -23.52
C TRP A 364 15.15 5.78 -23.21
N ILE A 365 14.17 4.92 -23.50
CA ILE A 365 14.38 3.46 -23.50
C ILE A 365 15.00 3.07 -24.84
N THR A 366 16.31 2.82 -24.80
CA THR A 366 17.15 2.78 -26.01
C THR A 366 16.89 1.58 -26.92
N THR A 367 16.32 0.49 -26.40
CA THR A 367 16.06 -0.72 -27.20
C THR A 367 14.74 -1.41 -26.84
N LEU A 368 14.17 -2.14 -27.80
CA LEU A 368 13.01 -2.99 -27.59
C LEU A 368 13.28 -4.09 -26.54
N ALA A 369 14.51 -4.60 -26.49
CA ALA A 369 14.92 -5.60 -25.51
C ALA A 369 14.81 -5.02 -24.08
N VAL A 370 15.33 -3.81 -23.87
CA VAL A 370 15.24 -3.10 -22.58
C VAL A 370 13.77 -2.77 -22.26
N PHE A 371 12.99 -2.31 -23.23
CA PHE A 371 11.55 -2.05 -23.06
C PHE A 371 10.80 -3.29 -22.54
N LYS A 372 10.98 -4.43 -23.21
CA LYS A 372 10.34 -5.70 -22.82
C LYS A 372 10.89 -6.28 -21.52
N ALA A 373 12.21 -6.22 -21.31
CA ALA A 373 12.86 -6.71 -20.09
C ALA A 373 12.39 -5.97 -18.83
N ARG A 374 11.90 -4.74 -19.00
CA ARG A 374 11.33 -3.92 -17.92
C ARG A 374 9.81 -4.08 -17.79
N GLY A 375 9.23 -5.07 -18.45
CA GLY A 375 7.80 -5.39 -18.35
C GLY A 375 6.88 -4.37 -19.00
N HIS A 376 7.42 -3.44 -19.81
CA HIS A 376 6.60 -2.45 -20.48
C HIS A 376 5.82 -3.07 -21.66
N SER A 377 4.63 -2.52 -21.91
CA SER A 377 3.76 -2.89 -23.02
C SER A 377 3.47 -1.66 -23.88
N PHE A 378 3.42 -1.84 -25.19
CA PHE A 378 3.08 -0.77 -26.15
C PHE A 378 1.68 -0.20 -25.93
N GLU A 379 0.75 -1.00 -25.38
CA GLU A 379 -0.60 -0.55 -25.03
C GLU A 379 -0.60 0.57 -23.97
N LYS A 380 0.47 0.65 -23.16
CA LYS A 380 0.64 1.67 -22.12
C LYS A 380 1.40 2.91 -22.63
N VAL A 381 1.79 2.95 -23.90
CA VAL A 381 2.53 4.08 -24.49
C VAL A 381 1.54 5.15 -24.94
N VAL A 382 1.64 6.33 -24.32
CA VAL A 382 0.88 7.51 -24.70
C VAL A 382 1.60 8.21 -25.85
N VAL A 383 0.87 8.43 -26.95
CA VAL A 383 1.37 9.16 -28.11
C VAL A 383 1.06 10.65 -27.94
N VAL A 384 2.07 11.50 -28.07
CA VAL A 384 2.03 12.93 -27.71
C VAL A 384 2.65 13.78 -28.82
N SER A 385 2.42 15.10 -28.82
CA SER A 385 3.02 15.97 -29.84
C SER A 385 4.53 16.20 -29.58
N PRO A 386 5.31 16.52 -30.62
CA PRO A 386 6.73 16.85 -30.47
C PRO A 386 6.96 18.06 -29.54
N GLU A 387 6.06 19.05 -29.57
CA GLU A 387 6.09 20.24 -28.72
C GLU A 387 5.88 19.89 -27.24
N GLU A 388 5.00 18.93 -26.95
CA GLU A 388 4.71 18.46 -25.59
C GLU A 388 5.96 17.82 -24.96
N LEU A 389 6.72 17.01 -25.73
CA LEU A 389 7.97 16.42 -25.23
C LEU A 389 9.10 17.44 -25.03
N LYS A 390 9.18 18.50 -25.85
CA LYS A 390 10.20 19.56 -25.70
C LYS A 390 10.07 20.33 -24.39
N GLY A 391 8.90 20.31 -23.76
CA GLY A 391 8.65 20.96 -22.47
C GLY A 391 9.35 20.30 -21.28
N TYR A 392 9.90 19.09 -21.44
CA TYR A 392 10.52 18.33 -20.35
C TYR A 392 12.03 18.21 -20.49
N GLY A 393 12.71 18.19 -19.34
CA GLY A 393 14.14 17.92 -19.28
C GLY A 393 14.45 16.48 -19.72
N LYS A 394 15.64 16.23 -20.28
CA LYS A 394 16.11 14.87 -20.59
C LYS A 394 16.87 14.32 -19.38
N GLY A 395 16.52 13.10 -18.97
CA GLY A 395 17.29 12.32 -18.01
C GLY A 395 18.27 11.38 -18.70
N GLU A 396 19.02 10.61 -17.92
CA GLU A 396 19.91 9.58 -18.48
C GLU A 396 19.11 8.49 -19.20
N ASP A 397 19.60 8.09 -20.37
CA ASP A 397 19.02 7.03 -21.17
C ASP A 397 19.00 5.68 -20.42
N ILE A 398 17.97 4.89 -20.68
CA ILE A 398 17.79 3.56 -20.12
C ILE A 398 18.28 2.56 -21.16
N SER A 399 19.48 2.03 -20.93
CA SER A 399 20.18 1.09 -21.82
C SER A 399 20.27 -0.34 -21.30
N ARG A 400 19.82 -0.60 -20.07
CA ARG A 400 19.82 -1.92 -19.43
C ARG A 400 18.65 -2.11 -18.47
#